data_AF-A0A8J5WG03-F1
#
_entry.id   AF-A0A8J5WG03-F1
#
_cell.length_a   1.000
_cell.length_b   1.000
_cell.length_c   1.000
_cell.angle_alpha   90.00
_cell.angle_beta   90.00
_cell.angle_gamma   90.00
#
_symmetry.space_group_name_H-M   'P 1'
#
loop_
_entity.id
_entity.type
_entity.pdbx_description
1 polymer ?
#
loop_
_entity_poly.entity_id
_entity_poly.type
_entity_poly.pdbx_seq_one_letter_code
_entity_poly.pdbx_strand_id
1 'polypeptide(L)'
;MAAALTSQLHALVNSMFATGLLDDQFQQLQMLQDFSAPDFVSEVVTLFCDDGERIIGELARELDKPNVDFDRVDSFAHQLKGSSAR
;
A
#
# COMPACT_ATOMS: atom_id res chain seq x y z
N MET A 1 7.86 -3.05 -28.06
CA MET A 1 8.37 -2.68 -26.73
C MET A 1 7.24 -2.45 -25.73
N ALA A 2 6.25 -1.59 -26.02
CA ALA A 2 5.08 -1.38 -25.16
C ALA A 2 4.33 -2.67 -24.79
N ALA A 3 4.03 -3.54 -25.77
CA ALA A 3 3.35 -4.82 -25.50
C ALA A 3 4.12 -5.75 -24.54
N ALA A 4 5.46 -5.73 -24.58
CA ALA A 4 6.28 -6.52 -23.67
C ALA A 4 6.23 -5.97 -22.24
N LEU A 5 6.22 -4.64 -22.08
CA LEU A 5 6.08 -3.99 -20.78
C LEU A 5 4.70 -4.25 -20.16
N THR A 6 3.63 -4.13 -20.95
CA THR A 6 2.27 -4.48 -20.50
C THR A 6 2.18 -5.94 -20.04
N SER A 7 2.78 -6.86 -20.79
CA SER A 7 2.81 -8.28 -20.38
C SER A 7 3.58 -8.51 -19.08
N GLN A 8 4.69 -7.79 -18.86
CA GLN A 8 5.46 -7.88 -17.62
C GLN A 8 4.68 -7.33 -16.42
N LEU A 9 3.99 -6.20 -16.59
CA LEU A 9 3.14 -5.61 -15.55
C LEU A 9 2.01 -6.57 -15.15
N HIS A 10 1.32 -7.14 -16.13
CA HIS A 10 0.26 -8.13 -15.85
C HIS A 10 0.80 -9.36 -15.12
N ALA A 11 1.97 -9.88 -15.54
CA ALA A 11 2.60 -11.00 -14.86
C ALA A 11 2.97 -10.68 -13.40
N LEU A 12 3.50 -9.48 -13.15
CA LEU A 12 3.83 -9.01 -11.80
C LEU A 12 2.58 -8.92 -10.92
N VAL A 13 1.55 -8.21 -11.37
CA VAL A 13 0.30 -8.03 -10.61
C VAL A 13 -0.35 -9.38 -10.32
N ASN A 14 -0.43 -10.27 -11.31
CA ASN A 14 -0.97 -11.63 -11.11
C ASN A 14 -0.16 -12.42 -10.07
N SER A 15 1.17 -12.28 -10.07
CA SER A 15 2.01 -12.94 -9.06
C SER A 15 1.75 -12.41 -7.66
N MET A 16 1.49 -11.10 -7.51
CA MET A 16 1.18 -10.48 -6.22
C MET A 16 -0.19 -10.93 -5.67
N PHE A 17 -1.20 -11.09 -6.53
CA PHE A 17 -2.46 -11.74 -6.14
C PHE A 17 -2.25 -13.20 -5.74
N ALA A 18 -1.49 -13.96 -6.53
CA ALA A 18 -1.25 -15.38 -6.27
C ALA A 18 -0.49 -15.65 -4.96
N THR A 19 0.34 -14.71 -4.51
CA THR A 19 1.06 -14.80 -3.23
C THR A 19 0.32 -14.16 -2.06
N GLY A 20 -0.86 -13.56 -2.28
CA GLY A 20 -1.66 -12.90 -1.25
C GLY A 20 -1.14 -11.54 -0.82
N LEU A 21 -0.27 -10.90 -1.61
CA LEU A 21 0.14 -9.51 -1.41
C LEU A 21 -0.98 -8.52 -1.74
N LEU A 22 -1.82 -8.87 -2.72
CA LEU A 22 -2.97 -8.08 -3.16
C LEU A 22 -4.25 -8.89 -3.02
N ASP A 23 -5.35 -8.20 -2.75
CA ASP A 23 -6.68 -8.78 -2.64
C ASP A 23 -7.70 -8.00 -3.48
N ASP A 24 -8.98 -8.38 -3.34
CA ASP A 24 -10.09 -7.82 -4.10
C ASP A 24 -10.21 -6.28 -3.96
N GLN A 25 -9.67 -5.68 -2.90
CA GLN A 25 -9.67 -4.22 -2.73
C GLN A 25 -8.75 -3.55 -3.77
N PHE A 26 -7.57 -4.12 -4.02
CA PHE A 26 -6.69 -3.60 -5.07
C PHE A 26 -7.33 -3.72 -6.47
N GLN A 27 -8.07 -4.80 -6.71
CA GLN A 27 -8.83 -4.95 -7.95
C GLN A 27 -9.88 -3.84 -8.11
N GLN A 28 -10.56 -3.45 -7.02
CA GLN A 28 -11.50 -2.32 -7.04
C GLN A 28 -10.80 -1.00 -7.38
N LEU A 29 -9.60 -0.75 -6.85
CA LEU A 29 -8.81 0.44 -7.21
C LEU A 29 -8.47 0.47 -8.70
N GLN A 30 -8.12 -0.68 -9.29
CA GLN A 30 -7.87 -0.77 -10.74
C GLN A 30 -9.12 -0.46 -11.57
N MET A 31 -10.31 -0.82 -11.09
CA MET A 31 -11.57 -0.53 -11.78
C MET A 31 -11.96 0.96 -11.75
N LEU A 32 -11.41 1.75 -10.81
CA LEU A 32 -11.63 3.19 -10.73
C LEU A 32 -10.72 3.98 -11.67
N GLN A 33 -9.65 3.37 -12.18
CA GLN A 33 -8.77 4.00 -13.15
C GLN A 33 -9.41 4.02 -14.54
N ASP A 34 -9.57 5.20 -15.11
CA ASP A 34 -10.13 5.40 -16.45
C ASP A 34 -9.37 6.48 -17.23
N PHE A 35 -9.90 6.87 -18.39
CA PHE A 35 -9.26 7.89 -19.25
C PHE A 35 -9.20 9.29 -18.63
N SER A 36 -10.01 9.58 -17.60
CA SER A 36 -10.03 10.85 -16.88
C SER A 36 -9.01 10.89 -15.74
N ALA A 37 -8.62 9.73 -15.20
CA ALA A 37 -7.61 9.59 -14.15
C ALA A 37 -6.63 8.44 -14.48
N PRO A 38 -5.79 8.57 -15.52
CA PRO A 38 -4.94 7.48 -16.00
C PRO A 38 -3.85 7.03 -15.01
N ASP A 39 -3.49 7.89 -14.04
CA ASP A 39 -2.44 7.64 -13.07
C ASP A 39 -2.99 7.27 -11.68
N PHE A 40 -4.32 7.10 -11.54
CA PHE A 40 -5.00 6.91 -10.26
C PHE A 40 -4.38 5.81 -9.40
N VAL A 41 -4.16 4.60 -9.96
CA VAL A 41 -3.58 3.50 -9.17
C VAL A 41 -2.15 3.82 -8.74
N SER A 42 -1.34 4.42 -9.62
CA SER A 42 0.02 4.79 -9.25
C SER A 42 0.09 5.89 -8.19
N GLU A 43 -0.83 6.85 -8.21
CA GLU A 43 -0.94 7.89 -7.18
C GLU A 43 -1.35 7.29 -5.84
N VAL A 44 -2.34 6.38 -5.83
CA VAL A 44 -2.79 5.69 -4.60
C VAL A 44 -1.67 4.84 -4.01
N VAL A 45 -0.96 4.07 -4.83
CA VAL A 45 0.19 3.26 -4.38
C VAL A 45 1.31 4.15 -3.85
N THR A 46 1.59 5.29 -4.49
CA THR A 46 2.61 6.24 -4.03
C THR A 46 2.23 6.81 -2.66
N LEU A 47 0.98 7.25 -2.49
CA LEU A 47 0.49 7.76 -1.22
C LEU A 47 0.55 6.70 -0.11
N PHE A 48 0.17 5.46 -0.41
CA PHE A 48 0.30 4.33 0.51
C PHE A 48 1.75 4.11 0.94
N CYS A 49 2.71 4.12 0.00
CA CYS A 49 4.13 3.95 0.31
C CYS A 49 4.66 5.08 1.22
N ASP A 50 4.34 6.34 0.89
CA ASP A 50 4.78 7.51 1.66
C ASP A 50 4.20 7.50 3.09
N ASP A 51 2.91 7.21 3.23
CA ASP A 51 2.27 7.08 4.54
C ASP A 51 2.80 5.86 5.31
N GLY A 52 3.01 4.74 4.62
CA GLY A 52 3.55 3.51 5.20
C GLY A 52 4.94 3.70 5.77
N GLU A 53 5.86 4.33 5.03
CA GLU A 53 7.21 4.64 5.50
C GLU A 53 7.17 5.52 6.76
N ARG A 54 6.35 6.57 6.73
CA ARG A 54 6.17 7.47 7.88
C ARG A 54 5.64 6.72 9.10
N ILE A 55 4.60 5.91 8.95
CA ILE A 55 3.97 5.19 10.07
C ILE A 55 4.90 4.14 10.64
N ILE A 56 5.60 3.37 9.80
CA ILE A 56 6.58 2.37 10.23
C ILE A 56 7.74 3.05 10.97
N GLY A 57 8.21 4.21 10.49
CA GLY A 57 9.23 5.01 11.18
C GLY A 57 8.78 5.49 12.56
N GLU A 58 7.54 5.95 12.69
CA GLU A 58 6.97 6.33 13.98
C GLU A 58 6.81 5.13 14.94
N LEU A 59 6.35 3.98 14.43
CA LEU A 59 6.29 2.73 15.21
C LEU A 59 7.66 2.32 15.73
N ALA A 60 8.68 2.32 14.86
CA ALA A 60 10.05 1.99 15.23
C ALA A 60 10.56 2.94 16.34
N ARG A 61 10.31 4.24 16.21
CA ARG A 61 10.70 5.23 17.22
C ARG A 61 10.00 5.04 18.56
N GLU A 62 8.71 4.70 18.57
CA GLU A 62 7.97 4.46 19.81
C GLU A 62 8.42 3.18 20.51
N LEU A 63 8.73 2.13 19.74
CA LEU A 63 9.19 0.85 20.25
C LEU A 63 10.65 0.87 20.75
N ASP A 64 11.47 1.81 20.30
CA ASP A 64 12.86 1.99 20.74
C ASP A 64 12.97 2.73 22.09
N LYS A 65 11.86 3.26 22.62
CA LYS A 65 11.86 3.98 23.90
C LYS A 65 12.05 3.02 25.08
N PRO A 66 12.75 3.44 26.16
CA PRO A 66 12.88 2.64 27.37
C PRO A 66 11.54 2.29 28.03
N ASN A 67 10.56 3.18 27.94
CA ASN A 67 9.17 2.96 28.34
C ASN A 67 8.28 3.19 27.11
N VAL A 68 7.72 2.11 26.58
CA VAL A 68 6.87 2.15 25.38
C VAL A 68 5.47 2.65 25.73
N ASP A 69 4.98 3.62 24.95
CA ASP A 69 3.59 4.08 24.99
C ASP A 69 2.74 3.19 24.06
N PHE A 70 2.08 2.19 24.63
CA PHE A 70 1.30 1.22 23.86
C PHE A 70 0.03 1.81 23.25
N ASP A 71 -0.54 2.86 23.84
CA ASP A 71 -1.71 3.54 23.25
C ASP A 71 -1.30 4.23 21.95
N ARG A 72 -0.09 4.79 21.92
CA ARG A 72 0.47 5.40 20.71
C ARG A 72 0.88 4.37 19.67
N VAL A 73 1.46 3.24 20.08
CA VAL A 73 1.75 2.11 19.19
C VAL A 73 0.47 1.56 18.55
N ASP A 74 -0.59 1.34 19.35
CA ASP A 74 -1.90 0.91 18.84
C ASP A 74 -2.47 1.90 17.83
N SER A 75 -2.39 3.20 18.13
CA SER A 75 -2.84 4.27 17.23
C SER A 75 -2.13 4.22 15.87
N PHE A 76 -0.81 4.01 15.84
CA PHE A 76 -0.05 3.88 14.59
C PHE A 76 -0.32 2.57 13.87
N ALA A 77 -0.43 1.45 14.58
CA ALA A 77 -0.81 0.16 14.00
C ALA A 77 -2.21 0.22 13.37
N HIS A 78 -3.15 0.90 14.01
CA HIS A 78 -4.49 1.14 13.48
C HIS A 78 -4.47 1.99 12.21
N GLN A 79 -3.64 3.05 12.17
CA GLN A 79 -3.44 3.85 10.96
C GLN A 79 -2.85 3.02 9.82
N LEU A 80 -1.82 2.20 10.10
CA LEU A 80 -1.20 1.34 9.10
C LEU A 80 -2.19 0.32 8.54
N LYS A 81 -2.97 -0.32 9.42
CA LYS A 81 -4.06 -1.22 9.05
C LYS A 81 -5.08 -0.53 8.15
N GLY A 82 -5.51 0.67 8.55
CA GLY A 82 -6.48 1.46 7.79
C GLY A 82 -5.96 1.88 6.42
N SER A 83 -4.69 2.27 6.33
CA SER A 83 -4.03 2.63 5.06
C SER A 83 -3.88 1.42 4.13
N SER A 84 -3.51 0.25 4.69
CA SER A 84 -3.32 -0.99 3.91
C SER A 84 -4.62 -1.61 3.38
N ALA A 85 -5.76 -1.26 3.98
CA ALA A 85 -7.08 -1.80 3.63
C ALA A 85 -7.93 -0.84 2.77
N ARG A 86 -7.43 0.37 2.49
CA ARG A 86 -8.12 1.38 1.70
C ARG A 86 -7.87 1.19 0.22
#